data_AF-A0A914AH43-F1
#
_entry.id   AF-A0A914AH43-F1
#
_cell.length_a   1.000
_cell.length_b   1.000
_cell.length_c   1.000
_cell.angle_alpha   90.00
_cell.angle_beta   90.00
_cell.angle_gamma   90.00
#
_symmetry.space_group_name_H-M   'P 1'
#
loop_
_entity.id
_entity.type
_entity.pdbx_description
1 polymer ?
#
loop_
_entity_poly.entity_id
_entity_poly.type
_entity_poly.pdbx_seq_one_letter_code
_entity_poly.pdbx_strand_id
1 'polypeptide(L)'
;MMAGKSTLMFCCTLVLLAVLVAEGCRQEGGISKRSRKERWPELVGQTGQRAKTVIEREDPTLQVEIVPYGQVVTADYNTNRVRIFLDRERRVAAPPTIG
;
A
#
# COMPACT_ATOMS: atom_id res chain seq x y z
N MET A 1 -40.02 44.25 -31.83
CA MET A 1 -40.20 44.28 -30.36
C MET A 1 -40.47 42.83 -29.94
N MET A 2 -39.46 41.99 -29.77
CA MET A 2 -38.60 41.80 -28.58
C MET A 2 -39.34 41.33 -27.32
N ALA A 3 -38.67 40.40 -26.61
CA ALA A 3 -38.97 39.75 -25.34
C ALA A 3 -39.97 38.58 -25.41
N GLY A 4 -39.64 37.35 -25.01
CA GLY A 4 -38.46 36.87 -24.34
C GLY A 4 -38.77 35.47 -23.82
N LYS A 5 -38.49 34.45 -24.62
CA LYS A 5 -38.52 33.03 -24.22
C LYS A 5 -37.34 32.76 -23.28
N SER A 6 -37.43 33.30 -22.06
CA SER A 6 -36.34 33.37 -21.07
C SER A 6 -36.71 32.63 -19.78
N THR A 7 -37.02 31.35 -19.91
CA THR A 7 -37.14 30.44 -18.74
C THR A 7 -36.76 29.00 -19.08
N LEU A 8 -36.76 28.62 -20.36
CA LEU A 8 -36.37 27.27 -20.79
C LEU A 8 -34.84 27.04 -20.87
N MET A 9 -34.04 28.09 -20.64
CA MET A 9 -32.58 28.07 -20.60
C MET A 9 -32.04 28.26 -19.17
N PHE A 10 -32.84 27.95 -18.14
CA PHE A 10 -32.37 27.86 -16.75
C PHE A 10 -32.70 26.52 -16.09
N CYS A 11 -33.55 25.69 -16.68
CA CYS A 11 -33.78 24.32 -16.21
C CYS A 11 -32.70 23.34 -16.69
N CYS A 12 -31.98 23.61 -17.79
CA CYS A 12 -30.91 22.72 -18.26
C CYS A 12 -29.61 22.80 -17.44
N THR A 13 -29.37 23.89 -16.72
CA THR A 13 -28.16 24.04 -15.89
C THR A 13 -28.30 23.38 -14.52
N LEU A 14 -29.51 23.28 -13.97
CA LEU A 14 -29.76 22.58 -12.71
C LEU A 14 -29.68 21.04 -12.85
N VAL A 15 -30.01 20.50 -14.02
CA VAL A 15 -29.85 19.06 -14.29
C VAL A 15 -28.36 18.69 -14.42
N LEU A 16 -27.51 19.61 -14.87
CA LEU A 16 -26.06 19.39 -15.00
C LEU A 16 -25.28 19.43 -13.68
N LEU A 17 -25.82 20.02 -12.61
CA LEU A 17 -25.16 19.97 -11.29
C LEU A 17 -25.47 18.69 -10.50
N ALA A 18 -26.54 17.97 -10.87
CA ALA A 18 -26.92 16.70 -10.23
C ALA A 18 -26.16 15.49 -10.77
N VAL A 19 -25.45 15.62 -11.89
CA VAL A 19 -24.71 14.50 -12.54
C VAL A 19 -23.25 14.40 -12.06
N LEU A 20 -22.72 15.37 -11.31
CA LEU A 20 -21.34 15.30 -10.77
C LEU A 20 -21.21 14.60 -9.40
N VAL A 21 -22.31 14.18 -8.76
CA VAL A 21 -22.28 13.43 -7.48
C VAL A 21 -22.77 11.99 -7.65
N ALA A 22 -22.52 11.38 -8.81
CA ALA A 22 -22.99 10.03 -9.11
C ALA A 22 -21.95 9.12 -9.79
N GLU A 23 -20.65 9.36 -9.57
CA GLU A 23 -19.60 8.36 -9.83
C GLU A 23 -18.82 8.12 -8.53
N GLY A 24 -19.26 7.11 -7.79
CA GLY A 24 -18.59 6.69 -6.56
C GLY A 24 -19.36 5.72 -5.66
N CYS A 25 -20.65 5.46 -5.88
CA CYS A 25 -21.34 4.38 -5.18
C CYS A 25 -21.27 3.09 -6.00
N ARG A 26 -20.10 2.43 -5.99
CA ARG A 26 -19.96 0.96 -6.04
C ARG A 26 -18.49 0.58 -6.00
N GLN A 27 -17.94 0.55 -4.80
CA GLN A 27 -17.06 -0.55 -4.49
C GLN A 27 -17.82 -1.39 -3.47
N GLU A 28 -18.57 -2.39 -3.96
CA GLU A 28 -18.64 -3.62 -3.19
C GLU A 28 -17.20 -4.12 -3.17
N GLY A 29 -16.48 -3.68 -2.14
CA GLY A 29 -15.27 -4.32 -1.69
C GLY A 29 -15.68 -5.69 -1.20
N GLY A 30 -15.97 -6.59 -2.14
CA GLY A 30 -15.66 -7.98 -1.92
C GLY A 30 -14.26 -7.98 -1.38
N ILE A 31 -14.06 -8.54 -0.19
CA ILE A 31 -12.74 -8.89 0.30
C ILE A 31 -12.26 -9.93 -0.72
N SER A 32 -11.74 -9.46 -1.87
CA SER A 32 -10.76 -10.22 -2.59
C SER A 32 -9.68 -10.36 -1.54
N LYS A 33 -9.54 -11.57 -0.99
CA LYS A 33 -8.36 -11.94 -0.23
C LYS A 33 -7.21 -11.75 -1.22
N ARG A 34 -6.72 -10.51 -1.37
CA ARG A 34 -5.36 -10.28 -1.82
C ARG A 34 -4.57 -10.86 -0.67
N SER A 35 -4.11 -12.09 -0.86
CA SER A 35 -3.22 -12.74 0.09
C SER A 35 -2.10 -11.76 0.38
N ARG A 36 -2.10 -11.19 1.58
CA ARG A 36 -1.06 -10.27 1.99
C ARG A 36 0.26 -11.03 1.85
N LYS A 37 1.25 -10.41 1.23
CA LYS A 37 2.57 -11.03 1.11
C LYS A 37 3.22 -11.01 2.49
N GLU A 38 3.64 -12.17 2.96
CA GLU A 38 4.22 -12.32 4.31
C GLU A 38 5.70 -12.71 4.27
N ARG A 39 6.24 -12.99 3.08
CA ARG A 39 7.61 -13.48 2.87
C ARG A 39 8.19 -12.94 1.57
N TRP A 40 9.49 -12.65 1.59
CA TRP A 40 10.24 -12.07 0.48
C TRP A 40 11.48 -12.92 0.09
N PRO A 41 11.30 -14.11 -0.49
CA PRO A 41 12.44 -14.98 -0.87
C PRO A 41 13.36 -14.35 -1.93
N GLU A 42 12.84 -13.47 -2.79
CA GLU A 42 13.58 -12.79 -3.85
C GLU A 42 14.59 -11.75 -3.35
N LEU A 43 14.51 -11.36 -2.06
CA LEU A 43 15.39 -10.35 -1.45
C LEU A 43 16.69 -10.95 -0.89
N VAL A 44 16.79 -12.28 -0.80
CA VAL A 44 18.00 -12.95 -0.32
C VAL A 44 19.20 -12.58 -1.21
N GLY A 45 20.34 -12.26 -0.58
CA GLY A 45 21.55 -11.82 -1.27
C GLY A 45 21.59 -10.35 -1.68
N GLN A 46 20.47 -9.61 -1.60
CA GLN A 46 20.44 -8.17 -1.83
C GLN A 46 21.00 -7.39 -0.63
N THR A 47 21.21 -6.08 -0.78
CA THR A 47 21.59 -5.22 0.36
C THR A 47 20.40 -4.99 1.28
N GLY A 48 20.65 -4.86 2.58
CA GLY A 48 19.60 -4.61 3.58
C GLY A 48 18.75 -3.38 3.27
N GLN A 49 19.37 -2.27 2.85
CA GLN A 49 18.66 -1.06 2.46
C GLN A 49 17.73 -1.27 1.27
N ARG A 50 18.18 -1.99 0.23
CA ARG A 50 17.33 -2.27 -0.94
C ARG A 50 16.14 -3.14 -0.54
N ALA A 51 16.38 -4.18 0.26
CA ALA A 51 15.32 -5.05 0.78
C ALA A 51 14.30 -4.25 1.60
N LYS A 52 14.77 -3.37 2.49
CA LYS A 52 13.92 -2.48 3.28
C LYS A 52 13.02 -1.62 2.42
N THR A 53 13.60 -0.92 1.43
CA THR A 53 12.84 -0.07 0.52
C THR A 53 11.80 -0.85 -0.30
N VAL A 54 12.10 -2.08 -0.71
CA VAL A 54 11.13 -2.93 -1.43
C VAL A 54 9.95 -3.28 -0.53
N ILE A 55 10.20 -3.72 0.70
CA ILE A 55 9.14 -4.14 1.63
C ILE A 55 8.25 -2.95 2.02
N GLU A 56 8.84 -1.80 2.37
CA GLU A 56 8.09 -0.58 2.71
C GLU A 56 7.24 -0.06 1.54
N ARG A 57 7.67 -0.29 0.30
CA ARG A 57 6.89 0.07 -0.89
C ARG A 57 5.74 -0.91 -1.15
N GLU A 58 5.94 -2.19 -0.87
CA GLU A 58 4.91 -3.21 -1.05
C GLU A 58 3.84 -3.13 0.04
N ASP A 59 4.23 -2.84 1.28
CA ASP A 59 3.32 -2.62 2.40
C ASP A 59 3.88 -1.53 3.34
N PRO A 60 3.43 -0.26 3.21
CA PRO A 60 3.91 0.84 4.05
C PRO A 60 3.42 0.78 5.50
N THR A 61 2.53 -0.16 5.84
CA THR A 61 2.07 -0.36 7.21
C THR A 61 3.03 -1.21 8.04
N LEU A 62 3.99 -1.87 7.38
CA LEU A 62 5.02 -2.69 8.03
C LEU A 62 6.15 -1.84 8.61
N GLN A 63 6.55 -2.18 9.83
CA GLN A 63 7.79 -1.72 10.44
C GLN A 63 8.93 -2.62 9.97
N VAL A 64 9.85 -2.05 9.19
CA VAL A 64 10.96 -2.80 8.61
C VAL A 64 12.26 -2.48 9.33
N GLU A 65 12.79 -3.49 10.01
CA GLU A 65 14.00 -3.41 10.83
C GLU A 65 15.14 -4.17 10.14
N ILE A 66 16.31 -3.54 10.02
CA ILE A 66 17.52 -4.22 9.55
C ILE A 66 18.29 -4.69 10.77
N VAL A 67 18.55 -6.00 10.83
CA VAL A 67 19.29 -6.65 11.91
C VAL A 67 20.67 -7.03 11.38
N PRO A 68 21.74 -6.36 11.84
CA PRO A 68 23.11 -6.73 11.48
C PRO A 68 23.47 -8.16 11.90
N TYR A 69 24.44 -8.74 11.20
CA TYR A 69 24.95 -10.07 11.53
C TYR A 69 25.41 -10.17 12.99
N GLY A 70 25.01 -11.25 13.66
CA GLY A 70 25.40 -11.54 15.05
C GLY A 70 24.65 -10.77 16.12
N GLN A 71 23.65 -9.94 15.76
CA GLN A 71 22.78 -9.29 16.74
C GLN A 71 21.70 -10.26 17.22
N VAL A 72 21.47 -10.25 18.53
CA VAL A 72 20.37 -10.98 19.16
C VAL A 72 19.15 -10.06 19.22
N VAL A 73 17.98 -10.61 18.91
CA VAL A 73 16.69 -9.90 18.97
C VAL A 73 15.75 -10.65 19.90
N THR A 74 14.72 -9.96 20.38
CA THR A 74 13.65 -10.57 21.17
C THR A 74 12.81 -11.51 20.30
N ALA A 75 12.39 -12.64 20.87
CA ALA A 75 11.57 -13.64 20.18
C ALA A 75 10.06 -13.33 20.25
N ASP A 76 9.69 -12.05 20.38
CA ASP A 76 8.32 -11.59 20.31
C ASP A 76 7.79 -11.68 18.87
N TYR A 77 6.51 -12.03 18.71
CA TYR A 77 5.86 -12.10 17.39
C TYR A 77 5.01 -10.85 17.15
N ASN A 78 5.29 -10.13 16.07
CA ASN A 78 4.58 -8.92 15.67
C ASN A 78 4.16 -9.00 14.19
N THR A 79 2.85 -9.01 13.94
CA THR A 79 2.26 -9.10 12.59
C THR A 79 2.47 -7.87 11.71
N ASN A 80 2.97 -6.78 12.30
CA ASN A 80 3.26 -5.52 11.63
C ASN A 80 4.76 -5.28 11.47
N ARG A 81 5.61 -6.25 11.78
CA ARG A 81 7.07 -6.10 11.68
C ARG A 81 7.66 -7.09 10.71
N VAL A 82 8.71 -6.66 10.00
CA VAL A 82 9.60 -7.53 9.22
C VAL A 82 11.03 -7.24 9.62
N ARG A 83 11.75 -8.28 10.07
CA ARG A 83 13.18 -8.20 10.38
C ARG A 83 14.00 -8.73 9.21
N ILE A 84 14.93 -7.92 8.73
CA ILE A 84 15.88 -8.26 7.65
C ILE A 84 17.21 -8.63 8.30
N PHE A 85 17.50 -9.92 8.38
CA PHE A 85 18.77 -10.41 8.92
C PHE A 85 19.87 -10.34 7.86
N LEU A 86 20.99 -9.70 8.23
CA LEU A 86 22.16 -9.60 7.37
C LEU A 86 23.22 -10.66 7.70
N ASP A 87 23.98 -11.07 6.68
CA ASP A 87 25.19 -11.86 6.81
C ASP A 87 26.43 -10.96 7.03
N ARG A 88 27.61 -11.59 7.08
CA ARG A 88 28.90 -10.91 7.25
C ARG A 88 29.24 -9.94 6.10
N GLU A 89 28.68 -10.17 4.92
CA GLU A 89 28.86 -9.34 3.73
C GLU A 89 27.82 -8.20 3.63
N ARG A 90 26.99 -8.02 4.66
CA ARG A 90 25.87 -7.05 4.71
C ARG A 90 24.79 -7.33 3.66
N ARG A 91 24.63 -8.60 3.28
CA ARG A 91 23.57 -9.08 2.40
C ARG A 91 22.48 -9.77 3.21
N VAL A 92 21.27 -9.78 2.67
CA VAL A 92 20.14 -10.49 3.29
C VAL A 92 20.44 -11.98 3.34
N ALA A 93 20.59 -12.51 4.56
CA ALA A 93 21.00 -13.90 4.81
C ALA A 93 19.85 -14.90 4.65
N ALA A 94 18.63 -14.47 4.96
CA ALA A 94 17.43 -15.30 4.93
C ALA A 94 16.24 -14.50 4.39
N PRO A 95 15.22 -15.17 3.80
CA PRO A 95 14.00 -14.50 3.35
C PRO A 95 13.37 -13.69 4.49
N PRO A 96 13.20 -12.37 4.33
CA PRO A 96 12.46 -11.58 5.30
C PRO A 96 11.03 -12.12 5.42
N THR A 97 10.52 -12.17 6.64
CA THR A 97 9.17 -12.63 6.97
C THR A 97 8.53 -11.72 8.00
N ILE A 98 7.20 -11.70 8.02
CA ILE A 98 6.45 -11.03 9.07
C ILE A 98 6.66 -11.75 10.41
N GLY A 99 7.00 -10.99 11.46
CA GLY A 99 7.29 -11.52 12.80
C GLY A 99 7.98 -10.55 13.75
#